data_AF-A0A645I020-F1
#
_entry.id   AF-A0A645I020-F1
#
_cell.length_a   1.000
_cell.length_b   1.000
_cell.length_c   1.000
_cell.angle_alpha   90.00
_cell.angle_beta   90.00
_cell.angle_gamma   90.00
#
_symmetry.space_group_name_H-M   'P 1'
#
loop_
_entity.id
_entity.type
_entity.pdbx_description
1 polymer ?
#
loop_
_entity_poly.entity_id
_entity_poly.type
_entity_poly.pdbx_seq_one_letter_code
_entity_poly.pdbx_strand_id
1 'polypeptide(L)'
;MFYDKVWWGISNYAWAKYFLSNGIYLHIKELLINDNFYKHNDVITYPVAGSFVEYLILSFGIESFKAFYSSVGEDFDSALKTVFNYSIKHIEDRFIRYIDAIGIDETIYDLIKVKLREKHFSYE
;
A
#
# COMPACT_ATOMS: atom_id res chain seq x y z
N MET A 1 -6.86 -2.89 -8.28
CA MET A 1 -5.76 -2.61 -7.33
C MET A 1 -4.45 -2.12 -7.97
N PHE A 2 -3.73 -2.88 -8.82
CA PHE A 2 -2.56 -2.33 -9.56
C PHE A 2 -2.98 -1.54 -10.82
N TYR A 3 -3.93 -2.06 -11.61
CA TYR A 3 -4.33 -1.41 -12.86
C TYR A 3 -5.13 -0.12 -12.66
N ASP A 4 -5.89 -0.04 -11.57
CA ASP A 4 -6.65 1.18 -11.26
C ASP A 4 -5.70 2.32 -10.90
N LYS A 5 -4.55 2.04 -10.26
CA LYS A 5 -3.55 3.01 -9.71
C LYS A 5 -4.11 4.13 -8.81
N VAL A 6 -5.42 4.24 -8.72
CA VAL A 6 -6.17 5.29 -8.07
C VAL A 6 -7.28 4.68 -7.23
N TRP A 7 -7.63 5.41 -6.18
CA TRP A 7 -8.81 5.21 -5.37
C TRP A 7 -9.59 6.52 -5.34
N TRP A 8 -10.87 6.48 -5.74
CA TRP A 8 -11.72 7.66 -5.94
C TRP A 8 -11.09 8.77 -6.80
N GLY A 9 -10.30 8.38 -7.81
CA GLY A 9 -9.63 9.31 -8.74
C GLY A 9 -8.32 9.91 -8.23
N ILE A 10 -7.86 9.53 -7.03
CA ILE A 10 -6.59 9.99 -6.45
C ILE A 10 -5.61 8.82 -6.41
N SER A 11 -4.33 9.05 -6.72
CA SER A 11 -3.35 7.97 -6.79
C SER A 11 -3.20 7.22 -5.45
N ASN A 12 -2.95 5.92 -5.54
CA ASN A 12 -2.76 5.07 -4.36
C ASN A 12 -1.57 5.55 -3.51
N TYR A 13 -0.52 6.09 -4.14
CA TYR A 13 0.61 6.69 -3.43
C TYR A 13 0.24 7.93 -2.64
N ALA A 14 -0.62 8.80 -3.18
CA ALA A 14 -1.08 9.98 -2.46
C ALA A 14 -1.91 9.59 -1.23
N TRP A 15 -2.78 8.59 -1.36
CA TRP A 15 -3.51 8.01 -0.22
C TRP A 15 -2.56 7.40 0.82
N ALA A 16 -1.62 6.55 0.41
CA ALA A 16 -0.67 5.93 1.33
C ALA A 16 0.20 6.97 2.06
N LYS A 17 0.68 8.01 1.35
CA LYS A 17 1.40 9.14 1.95
C LYS A 17 0.53 9.90 2.95
N TYR A 18 -0.73 10.16 2.60
CA TYR A 18 -1.68 10.81 3.50
C TYR A 18 -1.86 9.98 4.79
N PHE A 19 -2.15 8.67 4.68
CA PHE A 19 -2.33 7.82 5.86
C PHE A 19 -1.06 7.72 6.70
N LEU A 20 0.12 7.61 6.07
CA LEU A 20 1.41 7.62 6.77
C LEU A 20 1.62 8.92 7.54
N SER A 21 1.40 10.07 6.90
CA SER A 21 1.64 11.40 7.49
C SER A 21 0.68 11.71 8.65
N ASN A 22 -0.47 11.05 8.72
CA ASN A 22 -1.48 11.26 9.75
C ASN A 22 -1.54 10.09 10.77
N GLY A 23 -0.60 9.14 10.74
CA GLY A 23 -0.53 8.04 11.71
C GLY A 23 -1.64 6.98 11.57
N ILE A 24 -2.28 6.88 10.41
CA ILE A 24 -3.38 5.95 10.09
C ILE A 24 -2.90 4.76 9.23
N TYR A 25 -1.65 4.79 8.79
CA TYR A 25 -1.07 3.74 7.96
C TYR A 25 -1.17 2.36 8.62
N LEU A 26 -1.66 1.38 7.85
CA LEU A 26 -1.69 -0.02 8.25
C LEU A 26 -0.45 -0.73 7.74
N HIS A 27 0.18 -1.50 8.63
CA HIS A 27 1.36 -2.26 8.29
C HIS A 27 1.07 -3.33 7.24
N ILE A 28 1.97 -3.52 6.27
CA ILE A 28 1.76 -4.48 5.17
C ILE A 28 1.46 -5.87 5.73
N LYS A 29 2.15 -6.29 6.79
CA LYS A 29 1.90 -7.59 7.44
C LYS A 29 0.45 -7.77 7.89
N GLU A 30 -0.24 -6.71 8.29
CA GLU A 30 -1.66 -6.76 8.67
C GLU A 30 -2.57 -6.95 7.45
N LEU A 31 -2.17 -6.39 6.32
CA LEU A 31 -2.90 -6.48 5.05
C LEU A 31 -2.70 -7.83 4.33
N LEU A 32 -1.70 -8.62 4.70
CA LEU A 32 -1.45 -9.94 4.11
C LEU A 32 -2.39 -11.03 4.63
N ILE A 33 -2.99 -10.82 5.79
CA ILE A 33 -3.91 -11.77 6.41
C ILE A 33 -5.32 -11.39 5.98
N ASN A 34 -5.97 -12.22 5.15
CA ASN A 34 -7.31 -11.94 4.60
C ASN A 34 -8.31 -11.49 5.68
N ASP A 35 -8.37 -12.22 6.81
CA ASP A 35 -9.27 -11.88 7.91
C ASP A 35 -9.00 -10.51 8.52
N ASN A 36 -7.75 -10.04 8.52
CA ASN A 36 -7.41 -8.70 9.00
C ASN A 36 -7.68 -7.66 7.93
N PHE A 37 -7.37 -7.96 6.66
CA PHE A 37 -7.65 -7.08 5.53
C PHE A 37 -9.13 -6.66 5.48
N TYR A 38 -10.06 -7.59 5.71
CA TYR A 38 -11.50 -7.28 5.68
C TYR A 38 -12.05 -6.68 6.99
N LYS A 39 -11.27 -6.66 8.08
CA LYS A 39 -11.65 -5.97 9.32
C LYS A 39 -11.37 -4.47 9.28
N HIS A 40 -10.39 -4.07 8.48
CA HIS A 40 -10.02 -2.67 8.33
C HIS A 40 -10.84 -1.99 7.23
N ASN A 41 -10.93 -0.66 7.30
CA ASN A 41 -11.67 0.12 6.33
C ASN A 41 -11.02 0.03 4.94
N ASP A 42 -11.83 -0.26 3.92
CA ASP A 42 -11.40 -0.50 2.55
C ASP A 42 -10.72 0.73 1.90
N VAL A 43 -11.09 1.93 2.37
CA VAL A 43 -10.48 3.21 2.00
C VAL A 43 -9.01 3.28 2.40
N ILE A 44 -8.57 2.52 3.41
CA ILE A 44 -7.16 2.42 3.80
C ILE A 44 -6.51 1.20 3.13
N THR A 45 -7.13 0.02 3.25
CA THR A 45 -6.50 -1.24 2.86
C THR A 45 -6.20 -1.30 1.37
N TYR A 46 -7.14 -0.87 0.51
CA TYR A 46 -6.95 -0.93 -0.95
C TYR A 46 -5.86 0.04 -1.45
N PRO A 47 -5.82 1.32 -1.05
CA PRO A 47 -4.75 2.21 -1.51
C PRO A 47 -3.37 1.84 -0.96
N VAL A 48 -3.27 1.38 0.30
CA VAL A 48 -1.98 0.95 0.87
C VAL A 48 -1.48 -0.32 0.18
N ALA A 49 -2.33 -1.33 0.00
CA ALA A 49 -1.94 -2.55 -0.71
C ALA A 49 -1.61 -2.26 -2.19
N GLY A 50 -2.42 -1.43 -2.86
CA GLY A 50 -2.21 -1.04 -4.25
C GLY A 50 -0.89 -0.29 -4.47
N SER A 51 -0.57 0.66 -3.59
CA SER A 51 0.72 1.38 -3.64
C SER A 51 1.90 0.49 -3.32
N PHE A 52 1.77 -0.47 -2.41
CA PHE A 52 2.82 -1.45 -2.14
C PHE A 52 3.11 -2.36 -3.34
N VAL A 53 2.06 -2.86 -4.01
CA VAL A 53 2.22 -3.66 -5.24
C VAL A 53 2.89 -2.84 -6.35
N GLU A 54 2.46 -1.58 -6.52
CA GLU A 54 3.10 -0.68 -7.48
C GLU A 54 4.59 -0.46 -7.14
N TYR A 55 4.92 -0.29 -5.86
CA TYR A 55 6.29 -0.14 -5.40
C TYR A 55 7.16 -1.36 -5.73
N LEU A 56 6.64 -2.58 -5.51
CA LEU A 56 7.36 -3.81 -5.84
C LEU A 56 7.67 -3.88 -7.34
N ILE A 57 6.69 -3.57 -8.18
CA ILE A 57 6.85 -3.62 -9.64
C ILE A 57 7.83 -2.54 -10.12
N LEU A 58 7.74 -1.32 -9.60
CA LEU A 58 8.63 -0.22 -10.00
C LEU A 58 10.07 -0.44 -9.51
N SER A 59 10.25 -1.06 -8.34
CA SER A 59 11.57 -1.22 -7.72
C SER A 59 12.31 -2.48 -8.19
N PHE A 60 11.58 -3.56 -8.44
CA PHE A 60 12.17 -4.87 -8.74
C PHE A 60 11.81 -5.40 -10.13
N GLY A 61 10.90 -4.72 -10.84
CA GLY A 61 10.45 -5.12 -12.16
C GLY A 61 9.27 -6.08 -12.14
N ILE A 62 8.50 -6.05 -13.24
CA ILE A 62 7.29 -6.85 -13.38
C ILE A 62 7.56 -8.36 -13.40
N GLU A 63 8.69 -8.81 -13.94
CA GLU A 63 9.03 -10.23 -13.99
C GLU A 63 9.35 -10.79 -12.59
N SER A 64 10.08 -10.04 -11.77
CA SER A 64 10.29 -10.40 -10.36
C SER A 64 8.97 -10.38 -9.58
N PHE A 65 8.10 -9.41 -9.82
CA PHE A 65 6.78 -9.40 -9.19
C PHE A 65 5.93 -10.61 -9.60
N LYS A 66 5.92 -11.00 -10.87
CA LYS A 66 5.22 -12.21 -11.33
C LYS A 66 5.77 -13.46 -10.66
N ALA A 67 7.10 -13.61 -10.61
CA ALA A 67 7.75 -14.74 -9.94
C ALA A 67 7.35 -14.79 -8.45
N PHE A 68 7.35 -13.65 -7.78
CA PHE A 68 6.88 -13.51 -6.40
C PHE A 68 5.42 -13.95 -6.27
N TYR A 69 4.52 -13.36 -7.06
CA TYR A 69 3.08 -13.65 -7.01
C TYR A 69 2.77 -15.12 -7.30
N SER A 70 3.49 -15.76 -8.23
CA SER A 70 3.35 -17.19 -8.52
C SER A 70 3.91 -18.09 -7.41
N SER A 71 4.81 -17.58 -6.57
CA SER A 71 5.40 -18.31 -5.44
C SER A 71 4.67 -18.05 -4.11
N VAL A 72 3.75 -17.09 -4.07
CA VAL A 72 2.94 -16.78 -2.89
C VAL A 72 1.97 -17.94 -2.64
N GLY A 73 2.33 -18.80 -1.71
CA GLY A 73 1.44 -19.75 -1.04
C GLY A 73 1.00 -19.21 0.32
N GLU A 74 0.99 -20.06 1.35
CA GLU A 74 0.66 -19.65 2.72
C GLU A 74 1.78 -18.81 3.39
N ASP A 75 3.01 -18.85 2.88
CA ASP A 75 4.17 -18.15 3.45
C ASP A 75 4.69 -17.02 2.53
N PHE A 76 4.17 -15.83 2.76
CA PHE A 76 4.55 -14.61 2.04
C PHE A 76 5.99 -14.15 2.33
N ASP A 77 6.49 -14.31 3.56
CA ASP A 77 7.83 -13.84 3.93
C ASP A 77 8.92 -14.71 3.28
N SER A 78 8.68 -16.02 3.17
CA SER A 78 9.57 -16.93 2.42
C SER A 78 9.60 -16.62 0.92
N ALA A 79 8.45 -16.32 0.31
CA ALA A 79 8.39 -15.90 -1.08
C ALA A 79 9.16 -14.59 -1.33
N LEU A 80 9.00 -13.58 -0.45
CA LEU A 80 9.75 -12.33 -0.53
C LEU A 80 11.26 -12.54 -0.41
N LYS A 81 11.70 -13.35 0.56
CA LYS A 81 13.11 -13.66 0.75
C LYS A 81 13.71 -14.36 -0.46
N THR A 82 12.97 -15.27 -1.07
CA THR A 82 13.44 -16.01 -2.24
C THR A 82 13.57 -15.12 -3.47
N VAL A 83 12.58 -14.27 -3.74
CA VAL A 83 12.52 -13.51 -5.00
C VAL A 83 13.23 -12.16 -4.91
N PHE A 84 13.12 -11.47 -3.77
CA PHE A 84 13.68 -10.12 -3.59
C PHE A 84 14.86 -10.07 -2.62
N ASN A 85 15.22 -11.17 -1.97
CA ASN A 85 16.27 -11.23 -0.94
C ASN A 85 16.01 -10.30 0.26
N TYR A 86 14.73 -10.08 0.58
CA TYR A 86 14.30 -9.25 1.72
C TYR A 86 13.19 -9.93 2.51
N SER A 87 13.17 -9.69 3.82
CA SER A 87 12.00 -10.00 4.65
C SER A 87 10.91 -8.96 4.46
N ILE A 88 9.68 -9.29 4.87
CA ILE A 88 8.53 -8.37 4.85
C ILE A 88 8.83 -7.07 5.60
N LYS A 89 9.48 -7.16 6.76
CA LYS A 89 9.85 -5.98 7.55
C LYS A 89 10.81 -5.07 6.76
N HIS A 90 11.83 -5.66 6.15
CA HIS A 90 12.84 -4.87 5.43
C HIS A 90 12.25 -4.20 4.17
N ILE A 91 11.41 -4.91 3.44
CA ILE A 91 10.78 -4.36 2.23
C ILE A 91 9.74 -3.29 2.59
N GLU A 92 9.01 -3.46 3.68
CA GLU A 92 8.09 -2.46 4.22
C GLU A 92 8.83 -1.20 4.70
N ASP A 93 9.94 -1.34 5.44
CA ASP A 93 10.77 -0.21 5.84
C ASP A 93 11.26 0.60 4.63
N ARG A 94 11.61 -0.09 3.53
CA ARG A 94 12.00 0.57 2.27
C ARG A 94 10.82 1.22 1.58
N PHE A 95 9.65 0.58 1.57
CA PHE A 95 8.43 1.14 1.03
C PHE A 95 8.00 2.40 1.78
N ILE A 96 7.99 2.39 3.12
CA ILE A 96 7.67 3.56 3.95
C ILE A 96 8.62 4.72 3.63
N ARG A 97 9.93 4.47 3.53
CA ARG A 97 10.90 5.51 3.12
C ARG A 97 10.63 6.02 1.70
N TYR A 98 10.25 5.14 0.79
CA TYR A 98 9.92 5.51 -0.59
C TYR A 98 8.66 6.41 -0.64
N ILE A 99 7.60 6.03 0.08
CA ILE A 99 6.40 6.85 0.24
C ILE A 99 6.76 8.19 0.87
N ASP A 100 7.54 8.17 1.95
CA ASP A 100 7.84 9.38 2.69
C ASP A 100 8.66 10.39 1.87
N ALA A 101 9.50 9.91 0.96
CA ALA A 101 10.26 10.75 0.03
C ALA A 101 9.42 11.36 -1.09
N ILE A 102 8.20 10.85 -1.35
CA ILE A 102 7.32 11.41 -2.38
C ILE A 102 6.62 12.67 -1.84
N GLY A 103 6.79 13.78 -2.56
CA GLY A 103 6.02 15.00 -2.32
C GLY A 103 4.55 14.81 -2.70
N ILE A 104 3.65 15.36 -1.89
CA ILE A 104 2.22 15.42 -2.19
C ILE A 104 1.80 16.89 -2.30
N ASP A 105 1.12 17.23 -3.39
CA ASP A 105 0.56 18.56 -3.59
C ASP A 105 -0.55 18.85 -2.57
N GLU A 106 -0.58 20.06 -2.02
CA GLU A 106 -1.58 20.47 -1.01
C GLU A 106 -3.01 20.31 -1.52
N THR A 107 -3.25 20.56 -2.81
CA THR A 107 -4.58 20.41 -3.43
C THR A 107 -5.03 18.95 -3.40
N ILE A 108 -4.11 18.01 -3.63
CA ILE A 108 -4.41 16.57 -3.53
C ILE A 108 -4.68 16.18 -2.08
N TYR A 109 -3.90 16.72 -1.15
CA TYR A 109 -4.09 16.49 0.29
C TYR A 109 -5.47 16.97 0.76
N ASP A 110 -5.92 18.14 0.32
CA ASP A 110 -7.24 18.66 0.64
C ASP A 110 -8.37 17.91 -0.06
N LEU A 111 -8.15 17.47 -1.31
CA LEU A 111 -9.12 16.62 -2.01
C LEU A 111 -9.34 15.29 -1.29
N ILE A 112 -8.30 14.69 -0.72
CA ILE A 112 -8.41 13.50 0.14
C ILE A 112 -9.34 13.78 1.32
N LYS A 113 -9.14 14.88 2.06
CA LYS A 113 -10.01 15.25 3.19
C LYS A 113 -11.47 15.44 2.76
N VAL A 114 -11.69 16.09 1.61
CA VAL A 114 -13.05 16.26 1.05
C VAL A 114 -13.68 14.90 0.81
N LYS A 115 -12.97 13.97 0.15
CA LYS A 115 -13.48 12.63 -0.15
C LYS A 115 -13.79 11.81 1.10
N LEU A 116 -12.94 11.87 2.11
CA LEU A 116 -13.18 11.20 3.40
C LEU A 116 -14.45 11.74 4.08
N ARG A 117 -14.66 13.06 4.08
CA ARG A 117 -15.88 13.68 4.62
C ARG A 117 -17.14 13.30 3.85
N GLU A 118 -17.10 13.35 2.51
CA GLU A 118 -18.23 12.97 1.63
C GLU A 118 -18.71 11.54 1.87
N LYS A 119 -17.80 10.66 2.30
CA LYS A 119 -18.07 9.24 2.52
C LYS A 119 -18.28 8.88 3.99
N HIS A 120 -18.41 9.88 4.86
CA HIS A 120 -18.59 9.72 6.31
C HIS A 120 -17.51 8.81 6.94
N PHE A 121 -16.29 8.88 6.42
CA PHE A 121 -15.18 8.12 6.94
C PHE A 121 -14.80 8.68 8.32
N SER A 122 -14.84 7.81 9.33
CA SER A 122 -14.30 8.06 10.67
C SER A 122 -13.07 7.18 10.89
N TYR A 123 -12.13 7.65 11.70
CA TYR A 123 -10.94 6.89 12.09
C TYR A 123 -11.20 5.90 13.24
N GLU A 124 -12.45 5.81 13.70
CA GLU A 124 -12.92 4.95 14.81
C GLU A 124 -13.08 3.48 14.41
#